data_AF-A0AAE4D2P3-F1
#
_entry.id   AF-A0AAE4D2P3-F1
#
_cell.length_a   1.000
_cell.length_b   1.000
_cell.length_c   1.000
_cell.angle_alpha   90.00
_cell.angle_beta   90.00
_cell.angle_gamma   90.00
#
_symmetry.space_group_name_H-M   'P 1'
#
loop_
_entity.id
_entity.type
_entity.pdbx_description
1 polymer ?
#
loop_
_entity_poly.entity_id
_entity_poly.type
_entity_poly.pdbx_seq_one_letter_code
_entity_poly.pdbx_strand_id
1 'polypeptide(L)'
;MPPWGRFPLVELCVLSAIVLAAAGFVVRGHAGGVLLVGAVLLGSVAGLEVALREHLGGYRSHTTLLAGVGGIATMLLLSIGTSARRDTIVPIAVVVFGLGFIGWRALFKKRSGGFGVKVR
;
A
#
# COMPACT_ATOMS: atom_id res chain seq x y z
N MET A 1 -8.22 7.73 16.22
CA MET A 1 -7.48 8.89 15.71
C MET A 1 -6.69 8.45 14.49
N PRO A 2 -6.69 9.21 13.39
CA PRO A 2 -5.86 8.88 12.23
C PRO A 2 -4.37 8.89 12.62
N PRO A 3 -3.52 8.03 12.02
CA PRO A 3 -2.13 7.86 12.46
C PRO A 3 -1.28 9.15 12.37
N TRP A 4 -1.71 10.13 11.58
CA TRP A 4 -0.95 11.33 11.21
C TRP A 4 -1.66 12.66 11.56
N GLY A 5 -2.77 12.62 12.31
CA GLY A 5 -3.49 13.84 12.70
C GLY A 5 -3.98 14.66 11.49
N ARG A 6 -3.61 15.96 11.43
CA ARG A 6 -3.99 16.91 10.37
C ARG A 6 -2.99 16.96 9.20
N PHE A 7 -1.98 16.10 9.19
CA PHE A 7 -0.89 16.20 8.22
C PHE A 7 -1.35 15.74 6.82
N PRO A 8 -1.22 16.58 5.77
CA PRO A 8 -1.75 16.31 4.42
C PRO A 8 -0.87 15.34 3.60
N LEU A 9 -0.57 14.16 4.14
CA LEU A 9 0.28 13.15 3.48
C LEU A 9 -0.29 12.74 2.12
N VAL A 10 -1.57 12.38 2.05
CA VAL A 10 -2.25 12.02 0.79
C VAL A 10 -2.12 13.14 -0.24
N GLU A 11 -2.46 14.38 0.12
CA GLU A 11 -2.44 15.49 -0.85
C GLU A 11 -1.03 15.73 -1.40
N LEU A 12 -0.01 15.66 -0.54
CA LEU A 12 1.39 15.80 -0.96
C LEU A 12 1.85 14.62 -1.83
N CYS A 13 1.50 13.38 -1.48
CA CYS A 13 1.84 12.20 -2.27
C CYS A 13 1.13 12.21 -3.64
N VAL A 14 -0.14 12.60 -3.69
CA VAL A 14 -0.91 12.70 -4.94
C VAL A 14 -0.36 13.82 -5.82
N LEU A 15 -0.10 15.01 -5.26
CA LEU A 15 0.49 16.12 -6.01
C LEU A 15 1.84 15.71 -6.61
N SER A 16 2.70 15.09 -5.79
CA SER A 16 4.00 14.61 -6.23
C SER A 16 3.89 13.54 -7.32
N ALA A 17 2.93 12.61 -7.19
CA ALA A 17 2.68 11.59 -8.20
C ALA A 17 2.23 12.19 -9.54
N ILE A 18 1.35 13.19 -9.52
CA ILE A 18 0.88 13.88 -10.73
C ILE A 18 2.04 14.62 -11.42
N VAL A 19 2.88 15.32 -10.64
CA VAL A 19 4.05 16.04 -11.17
C VAL A 19 5.04 15.07 -11.81
N LEU A 20 5.35 13.95 -11.14
CA LEU A 20 6.25 12.92 -11.69
C LEU A 20 5.65 12.23 -12.93
N ALA A 21 4.34 11.99 -12.95
CA ALA A 21 3.67 11.40 -14.11
C ALA A 21 3.77 12.34 -15.31
N ALA A 22 3.40 13.62 -15.13
CA ALA A 22 3.50 14.63 -16.17
C ALA A 22 4.94 14.77 -16.68
N ALA A 23 5.92 14.85 -15.77
CA ALA A 23 7.34 14.89 -16.13
C ALA A 23 7.80 13.63 -16.87
N GLY A 24 7.33 12.45 -16.47
CA GLY A 24 7.66 11.18 -17.10
C GLY A 24 7.08 11.01 -18.51
N PHE A 25 5.94 11.65 -18.82
CA PHE A 25 5.40 11.70 -20.18
C PHE A 25 6.15 12.70 -21.07
N VAL A 26 6.70 13.78 -20.49
CA VAL A 26 7.48 14.79 -21.22
C VAL A 26 8.91 14.30 -21.49
N VAL A 27 9.55 13.71 -20.49
CA VAL A 27 10.91 13.17 -20.58
C VAL A 27 10.85 11.79 -21.23
N ARG A 28 11.41 11.63 -22.43
CA ARG A 28 11.44 10.33 -23.15
C ARG A 28 12.66 9.51 -22.75
N GLY A 29 12.59 8.19 -22.96
CA GLY A 29 13.70 7.25 -22.68
C GLY A 29 13.72 6.75 -21.23
N HIS A 30 14.87 6.23 -20.80
CA HIS A 30 15.02 5.59 -19.49
C HIS A 30 14.64 6.49 -18.30
N ALA A 31 14.99 7.78 -18.38
CA ALA A 31 14.65 8.76 -17.34
C ALA A 31 13.14 8.97 -17.19
N GLY A 32 12.39 8.99 -18.29
CA GLY A 32 10.93 9.05 -18.28
C GLY A 32 10.29 7.83 -17.62
N GLY A 33 10.81 6.64 -17.93
CA GLY A 33 10.38 5.40 -17.29
C GLY A 33 10.55 5.43 -15.77
N VAL A 34 11.68 5.94 -15.27
CA VAL A 34 11.93 6.07 -13.82
C VAL A 34 10.94 7.05 -13.17
N LEU A 35 10.64 8.18 -13.81
CA LEU A 35 9.67 9.15 -13.31
C LEU A 35 8.25 8.57 -13.25
N LEU A 36 7.84 7.81 -14.27
CA LEU A 36 6.55 7.12 -14.29
C LEU A 36 6.45 6.04 -13.20
N VAL A 37 7.52 5.26 -12.98
CA VAL A 37 7.58 4.30 -11.87
C VAL A 37 7.46 5.02 -10.53
N GLY A 38 8.18 6.14 -10.34
CA GLY A 38 8.07 6.98 -9.15
C GLY A 38 6.65 7.51 -8.92
N ALA A 39 5.97 7.94 -9.98
CA ALA A 39 4.58 8.40 -9.92
C ALA A 39 3.62 7.30 -9.46
N VAL A 40 3.76 6.10 -10.02
CA VAL A 40 2.94 4.93 -9.62
C VAL A 40 3.19 4.55 -8.17
N LEU A 41 4.45 4.58 -7.72
CA LEU A 41 4.80 4.27 -6.33
C LEU A 41 4.20 5.30 -5.36
N LEU A 42 4.36 6.60 -5.64
CA LEU A 42 3.78 7.66 -4.79
C LEU A 42 2.26 7.63 -4.77
N GLY A 43 1.62 7.39 -5.92
CA GLY A 43 0.17 7.22 -6.00
C GLY A 43 -0.33 6.01 -5.21
N SER A 44 0.42 4.90 -5.26
CA SER A 44 0.12 3.70 -4.48
C SER A 44 0.25 3.93 -2.97
N VAL A 45 1.25 4.72 -2.54
CA VAL A 45 1.41 5.13 -1.14
C VAL A 45 0.25 5.99 -0.68
N ALA A 46 -0.18 6.97 -1.49
CA ALA A 46 -1.34 7.80 -1.18
C ALA A 46 -2.62 6.95 -1.00
N GLY A 47 -2.89 6.02 -1.92
CA GLY A 47 -4.03 5.11 -1.83
C GLY A 47 -3.98 4.16 -0.63
N LEU A 48 -2.79 3.63 -0.33
CA LEU A 48 -2.56 2.78 0.84
C LEU A 48 -2.85 3.53 2.13
N GLU A 49 -2.42 4.78 2.22
CA GLU A 49 -2.60 5.61 3.40
C GLU A 49 -4.08 5.89 3.68
N VAL A 50 -4.87 6.19 2.63
CA VAL A 50 -6.34 6.33 2.71
C VAL A 50 -6.98 5.02 3.15
N ALA A 51 -6.65 3.91 2.48
CA ALA A 51 -7.19 2.59 2.81
C ALA A 51 -6.89 2.20 4.26
N LEU A 52 -5.70 2.54 4.76
CA LEU A 52 -5.29 2.32 6.15
C LEU A 52 -6.10 3.18 7.11
N ARG A 53 -6.31 4.48 6.81
CA ARG A 53 -7.16 5.36 7.64
C ARG A 53 -8.59 4.84 7.73
N GLU A 54 -9.18 4.45 6.60
CA GLU A 54 -10.56 3.95 6.54
C GLU A 54 -10.72 2.60 7.24
N HIS A 55 -9.73 1.72 7.08
CA HIS A 55 -9.70 0.42 7.74
C HIS A 55 -9.55 0.55 9.26
N LEU A 56 -8.62 1.39 9.72
CA LEU A 56 -8.42 1.67 11.15
C LEU A 56 -9.59 2.46 11.76
N GLY A 57 -10.33 3.21 10.94
CA GLY A 57 -11.57 3.89 11.30
C GLY A 57 -12.82 2.98 11.34
N GLY A 58 -12.72 1.73 10.86
CA GLY A 58 -13.82 0.76 10.89
C GLY A 58 -14.92 1.00 9.85
N TYR A 59 -14.67 1.83 8.82
CA TYR A 59 -15.67 2.20 7.82
C TYR A 59 -15.81 1.15 6.69
N ARG A 60 -14.72 0.47 6.28
CA ARG A 60 -14.74 -0.56 5.20
C ARG A 60 -13.58 -1.56 5.33
N SER A 61 -13.81 -2.83 4.98
CA SER A 61 -12.79 -3.89 5.08
C SER A 61 -11.81 -3.89 3.91
N HIS A 62 -10.74 -3.07 3.98
CA HIS A 62 -9.61 -3.10 3.03
C HIS A 62 -8.54 -4.15 3.38
N THR A 63 -8.93 -5.23 4.05
CA THR A 63 -8.03 -6.26 4.60
C THR A 63 -7.20 -6.97 3.54
N THR A 64 -7.79 -7.28 2.39
CA THR A 64 -7.11 -7.88 1.24
C THR A 64 -6.10 -6.93 0.62
N LEU A 65 -6.45 -5.64 0.54
CA LEU A 65 -5.60 -4.58 -0.03
C LEU A 65 -4.35 -4.36 0.84
N LEU A 66 -4.52 -4.25 2.16
CA LEU A 66 -3.42 -4.09 3.11
C LEU A 66 -2.50 -5.32 3.17
N ALA A 67 -3.09 -6.52 3.17
CA ALA A 67 -2.32 -7.76 3.10
C ALA A 67 -1.54 -7.89 1.78
N GLY A 68 -2.17 -7.52 0.67
CA GLY A 68 -1.58 -7.51 -0.67
C GLY A 68 -0.34 -6.63 -0.75
N VAL A 69 -0.44 -5.41 -0.23
CA VAL A 69 0.70 -4.49 -0.17
C VAL A 69 1.84 -5.07 0.67
N GLY A 70 1.56 -5.67 1.83
CA GLY A 70 2.57 -6.35 2.64
C GLY A 70 3.28 -7.47 1.88
N GLY A 71 2.52 -8.37 1.25
CA GLY A 71 3.07 -9.49 0.47
C GLY A 71 3.93 -9.04 -0.72
N ILE A 72 3.44 -8.06 -1.49
CA ILE A 72 4.17 -7.51 -2.64
C ILE A 72 5.45 -6.78 -2.18
N ALA A 73 5.38 -6.00 -1.11
CA ALA A 73 6.54 -5.31 -0.56
C ALA A 73 7.61 -6.31 -0.11
N THR A 74 7.22 -7.39 0.58
CA THR A 74 8.15 -8.45 0.99
C THR A 74 8.78 -9.14 -0.23
N MET A 75 7.97 -9.48 -1.25
CA MET A 75 8.47 -10.09 -2.48
C MET A 75 9.50 -9.19 -3.17
N LEU A 76 9.21 -7.90 -3.29
CA LEU A 76 10.09 -6.91 -3.91
C LEU A 76 11.41 -6.76 -3.12
N LEU A 77 11.32 -6.59 -1.81
CA LEU A 77 12.49 -6.41 -0.94
C LEU A 77 13.41 -7.64 -0.96
N LEU A 78 12.85 -8.84 -0.91
CA LEU A 78 13.65 -10.07 -0.98
C LEU A 78 14.28 -10.27 -2.36
N SER A 79 13.57 -9.89 -3.43
CA SER A 79 14.09 -10.02 -4.80
C SER A 79 15.26 -9.07 -5.10
N ILE A 80 15.31 -7.91 -4.44
CA ILE A 80 16.38 -6.91 -4.64
C ILE A 80 17.50 -7.11 -3.60
N GLY A 81 17.15 -7.43 -2.36
CA GLY A 81 18.10 -7.52 -1.25
C GLY A 81 18.79 -8.87 -1.09
N THR A 82 18.31 -9.92 -1.78
CA THR A 82 18.89 -11.27 -1.67
C THR A 82 19.01 -11.93 -3.05
N SER A 83 20.03 -12.77 -3.23
CA SER A 83 20.15 -13.65 -4.42
C SER A 83 19.31 -14.93 -4.31
N ALA A 84 18.29 -14.94 -3.44
CA ALA A 84 17.46 -16.12 -3.22
C ALA A 84 16.71 -16.51 -4.50
N ARG A 85 16.51 -17.82 -4.71
CA ARG A 85 15.72 -18.31 -5.83
C ARG A 85 14.26 -17.89 -5.69
N ARG A 86 13.60 -17.66 -6.83
CA ARG A 86 12.17 -17.30 -6.89
C ARG A 86 11.29 -18.31 -6.15
N ASP A 87 11.67 -19.58 -6.19
CA ASP A 87 10.99 -20.68 -5.50
C ASP A 87 10.95 -20.52 -3.98
N THR A 88 11.88 -19.75 -3.39
CA THR A 88 11.92 -19.43 -1.95
C THR A 88 11.22 -18.09 -1.66
N ILE A 89 11.34 -17.12 -2.55
CA ILE A 89 10.78 -15.77 -2.36
C ILE A 89 9.25 -15.78 -2.40
N VAL A 90 8.67 -16.50 -3.36
CA VAL A 90 7.21 -16.59 -3.55
C VAL A 90 6.49 -17.17 -2.32
N PRO A 91 6.88 -18.32 -1.75
CA PRO A 91 6.21 -18.85 -0.57
C PRO A 91 6.35 -17.94 0.66
N ILE A 92 7.49 -17.26 0.84
CA ILE A 92 7.65 -16.28 1.92
C ILE A 92 6.66 -15.11 1.76
N ALA A 93 6.53 -14.57 0.54
CA ALA A 93 5.57 -13.51 0.24
C ALA A 93 4.12 -13.96 0.49
N VAL A 94 3.77 -15.20 0.14
CA VAL A 94 2.44 -15.80 0.41
C VAL A 94 2.19 -15.96 1.90
N VAL A 95 3.18 -16.40 2.68
CA VAL A 95 3.06 -16.51 4.15
C VAL A 95 2.85 -15.13 4.77
N VAL A 96 3.62 -14.13 4.36
CA VAL A 96 3.46 -12.75 4.87
C VAL A 96 2.10 -12.17 4.48
N PHE A 97 1.63 -12.41 3.25
CA PHE A 97 0.28 -12.05 2.84
C PHE A 97 -0.78 -12.70 3.74
N GLY A 98 -0.68 -14.02 3.97
CA GLY A 98 -1.64 -14.77 4.78
C GLY A 98 -1.68 -14.32 6.24
N LEU A 99 -0.51 -14.16 6.87
CA LEU A 99 -0.39 -13.67 8.25
C LEU A 99 -0.88 -12.23 8.38
N GLY A 100 -0.53 -11.37 7.41
CA GLY A 100 -1.03 -10.00 7.33
C GLY A 100 -2.55 -9.98 7.21
N PHE A 101 -3.13 -10.79 6.32
CA PHE A 101 -4.57 -10.89 6.13
C PHE A 101 -5.30 -11.30 7.42
N ILE A 102 -4.79 -12.29 8.14
CA ILE A 102 -5.36 -12.73 9.42
C ILE A 102 -5.24 -11.62 10.47
N GLY A 103 -4.08 -10.98 10.59
CA GLY A 103 -3.82 -9.91 11.55
C GLY A 103 -4.70 -8.68 11.33
N TRP A 104 -4.77 -8.18 10.09
CA TRP A 104 -5.63 -7.05 9.71
C TRP A 104 -7.11 -7.40 9.89
N ARG A 105 -7.53 -8.64 9.60
CA ARG A 105 -8.92 -9.08 9.80
C ARG A 105 -9.29 -9.16 11.28
N ALA A 106 -8.39 -9.67 12.13
CA ALA A 106 -8.58 -9.71 13.56
C ALA A 106 -8.65 -8.30 14.17
N LEU A 107 -7.79 -7.38 13.70
CA LEU A 107 -7.79 -5.99 14.13
C LEU A 107 -9.08 -5.27 13.75
N PHE A 108 -9.57 -5.46 12.53
CA PHE A 108 -10.86 -4.93 12.08
C PHE A 108 -12.03 -5.48 12.90
N LYS A 109 -12.05 -6.79 13.20
CA LYS A 109 -13.09 -7.40 14.03
C LYS A 109 -13.10 -6.86 15.46
N LYS A 110 -11.93 -6.58 16.04
CA LYS A 110 -11.80 -5.92 17.35
C LYS A 110 -12.25 -4.46 17.33
N ARG A 111 -11.96 -3.72 16.26
CA ARG A 111 -12.24 -2.27 16.13
C ARG A 111 -13.67 -1.95 15.67
N SER A 112 -14.31 -2.84 14.91
CA SER A 112 -15.68 -2.65 14.39
C SER A 112 -16.78 -2.94 15.41
N GLY A 113 -16.45 -3.52 16.57
CA GLY A 113 -17.43 -3.84 17.62
C GLY A 113 -18.56 -4.78 17.18
N GLY A 114 -18.42 -5.47 16.04
CA GLY A 114 -19.44 -6.36 15.48
C GLY A 114 -20.32 -5.78 14.37
N PHE A 115 -20.18 -4.51 13.98
CA PHE A 115 -20.99 -3.90 12.91
C PHE A 115 -20.23 -3.87 11.57
N GLY A 116 -20.88 -4.38 10.51
CA GLY A 116 -20.28 -4.55 9.18
C GLY A 116 -20.00 -3.24 8.42
N VAL A 117 -20.70 -2.16 8.76
CA VAL A 117 -20.51 -0.80 8.21
C VAL A 117 -21.00 0.20 9.27
N LYS A 118 -20.18 1.18 9.67
CA LYS A 118 -20.67 2.42 10.31
C LYS A 118 -20.80 3.47 9.21
N VAL A 119 -22.02 3.78 8.82
CA VAL A 119 -22.30 4.91 7.92
C VAL A 119 -22.16 6.19 8.73
N ARG A 120 -21.47 7.19 8.17
CA ARG A 120 -21.30 8.52 8.77
C ARG A 120 -22.63 9.26 8.81
#